data_AF-A0A957LZI3-F1
#
_entry.id   AF-A0A957LZI3-F1
#
_cell.length_a   1.000
_cell.length_b   1.000
_cell.length_c   1.000
_cell.angle_alpha   90.00
_cell.angle_beta   90.00
_cell.angle_gamma   90.00
#
_symmetry.space_group_name_H-M   'P 1'
#
loop_
_entity.id
_entity.type
_entity.pdbx_description
1 polymer ?
#
loop_
_entity_poly.entity_id
_entity_poly.type
_entity_poly.pdbx_seq_one_letter_code
_entity_poly.pdbx_strand_id
1 'polypeptide(L)'
;MEAFLTPELAATAGLWVGLIISLMLFSLLLGDNRPARLGQYLLVGAGLAYAVALAWRSVLLPRLFLPLREEPGDWQLWLPLLLGALLLLAGIERVVRQGSPAGPWRVLHTLGALPLALITGVAMSVGVIGAWQGTLWPQFSRAVVTGFPWTSPPAALINGVLMLLITSGVLVHLRSRPGFLAQQPPLLRGLLRGWAWIGARGLWLAAGVLFARLLLSRLTLTIAELEFLIARLQQTELGQWIGALWQQIVG
;
A
#
# COMPACT_ATOMS: atom_id res chain seq x y z
N MET A 1 14.85 -28.92 21.68
CA MET A 1 14.38 -29.22 20.30
C MET A 1 14.95 -28.16 19.35
N GLU A 2 16.27 -28.07 19.21
CA GLU A 2 16.95 -27.01 18.41
C GLU A 2 17.95 -27.58 17.38
N ALA A 3 17.84 -28.87 17.01
CA ALA A 3 18.90 -29.58 16.28
C ALA A 3 18.55 -30.05 14.86
N PHE A 4 17.41 -29.65 14.27
CA PHE A 4 16.95 -30.23 13.00
C PHE A 4 17.01 -29.32 11.76
N LEU A 5 17.52 -28.09 11.87
CA LEU A 5 17.71 -27.22 10.71
C LEU A 5 19.15 -26.70 10.71
N THR A 6 20.05 -27.36 9.98
CA THR A 6 21.33 -26.73 9.64
C THR A 6 21.03 -25.42 8.88
N PRO A 7 21.82 -24.34 9.07
CA PRO A 7 21.57 -23.05 8.44
C PRO A 7 21.50 -23.14 6.90
N GLU A 8 22.20 -24.11 6.32
CA GLU A 8 22.15 -24.43 4.88
C GLU A 8 20.81 -25.03 4.45
N LEU A 9 20.23 -25.96 5.22
CA LEU A 9 18.90 -26.52 4.94
C LEU A 9 17.81 -25.45 5.05
N ALA A 10 17.90 -24.57 6.05
CA ALA A 10 16.96 -23.46 6.20
C ALA A 10 17.05 -22.46 5.04
N ALA A 11 18.26 -22.12 4.59
CA ALA A 11 18.48 -21.24 3.44
C ALA A 11 17.95 -21.86 2.14
N THR A 12 18.19 -23.16 1.94
CA THR A 12 17.74 -23.89 0.76
C THR A 12 16.23 -24.06 0.74
N ALA A 13 15.62 -24.38 1.89
CA ALA A 13 14.17 -24.46 2.01
C ALA A 13 13.50 -23.10 1.77
N GLY A 14 14.06 -22.02 2.33
CA GLY A 14 13.57 -20.66 2.11
C GLY A 14 13.61 -20.24 0.62
N LEU A 15 14.66 -20.64 -0.10
CA LEU A 15 14.78 -20.42 -1.55
C LEU A 15 13.66 -21.09 -2.32
N TRP A 16 13.44 -22.39 -2.09
CA TRP A 16 12.40 -23.15 -2.79
C TRP A 16 10.99 -22.66 -2.44
N VAL A 17 10.74 -22.33 -1.18
CA VAL A 17 9.46 -21.77 -0.74
C VAL A 17 9.21 -20.41 -1.40
N GLY A 18 10.21 -19.53 -1.42
CA GLY A 18 10.13 -18.22 -2.09
C GLY A 18 9.87 -18.35 -3.58
N LEU A 19 10.58 -19.25 -4.27
CA LEU A 19 10.40 -19.53 -5.69
C LEU A 19 8.98 -20.03 -6.01
N ILE A 20 8.49 -21.01 -5.23
CA ILE A 20 7.15 -21.57 -5.43
C ILE A 20 6.08 -20.49 -5.21
N ILE A 21 6.19 -19.69 -4.15
CA ILE A 21 5.24 -18.60 -3.87
C ILE A 21 5.27 -17.56 -4.99
N SER A 22 6.45 -17.17 -5.47
CA SER A 22 6.62 -16.24 -6.60
C SER A 22 5.98 -16.76 -7.89
N LEU A 23 6.18 -18.05 -8.22
CA LEU A 23 5.53 -18.68 -9.38
C LEU A 23 4.00 -18.74 -9.22
N MET A 24 3.50 -19.04 -8.02
CA MET A 24 2.07 -19.00 -7.73
C MET A 24 1.50 -17.59 -7.96
N LEU A 25 2.16 -16.54 -7.48
CA LEU A 25 1.76 -15.16 -7.74
C LEU A 25 1.84 -14.77 -9.22
N PHE A 26 2.85 -15.24 -9.94
CA PHE A 26 2.98 -14.95 -11.38
C PHE A 26 1.86 -15.60 -12.20
N SER A 27 1.37 -16.77 -11.77
CA SER A 27 0.20 -17.43 -12.37
C SER A 27 -1.06 -16.55 -12.38
N LEU A 28 -1.12 -15.52 -11.52
CA LEU A 28 -2.21 -14.54 -11.50
C LEU A 28 -2.30 -13.71 -12.79
N LEU A 29 -1.16 -13.47 -13.47
CA LEU A 29 -1.12 -12.76 -14.76
C LEU A 29 -1.74 -13.57 -15.90
N LEU A 30 -1.73 -14.91 -15.78
CA LEU A 30 -2.28 -15.82 -16.78
C LEU A 30 -3.77 -16.14 -16.53
N GLY A 31 -4.35 -15.68 -15.42
CA GLY A 31 -5.77 -15.87 -15.07
C GLY A 31 -5.99 -16.33 -13.64
N ASP A 32 -7.27 -16.44 -13.24
CA ASP A 32 -7.67 -16.80 -11.86
C ASP A 32 -7.58 -18.31 -11.60
N ASN A 33 -6.35 -18.80 -11.42
CA ASN A 33 -6.05 -20.21 -11.18
C ASN A 33 -5.97 -20.53 -9.66
N ARG A 34 -6.31 -21.77 -9.26
CA ARG A 34 -6.18 -22.25 -7.86
C ARG A 34 -4.80 -21.97 -7.21
N PRO A 35 -3.65 -22.24 -7.86
CA PRO A 35 -2.34 -21.92 -7.28
C PRO A 35 -2.16 -20.43 -7.04
N ALA A 36 -2.69 -19.58 -7.93
CA ALA A 36 -2.57 -18.14 -7.78
C ALA A 36 -3.35 -17.62 -6.56
N ARG A 37 -4.56 -18.15 -6.31
CA ARG A 37 -5.33 -17.87 -5.10
C ARG A 37 -4.65 -18.35 -3.82
N LEU A 38 -4.07 -19.55 -3.83
CA LEU A 38 -3.30 -20.06 -2.70
C LEU A 38 -2.07 -19.17 -2.39
N GLY A 39 -1.36 -18.73 -3.43
CA GLY A 39 -0.24 -17.80 -3.29
C GLY A 39 -0.68 -16.48 -2.65
N GLN A 40 -1.83 -15.94 -3.06
CA GLN A 40 -2.42 -14.75 -2.44
C GLN A 40 -2.80 -14.96 -0.97
N TYR A 41 -3.47 -16.07 -0.62
CA TYR A 41 -3.83 -16.35 0.76
C TYR A 41 -2.60 -16.53 1.66
N LEU A 42 -1.55 -17.19 1.16
CA LEU A 42 -0.29 -17.32 1.87
C LEU A 42 0.39 -15.97 2.06
N LEU A 43 0.47 -15.14 1.02
CA LEU A 43 1.10 -13.82 1.10
C LEU A 43 0.36 -12.89 2.07
N VAL A 44 -0.97 -12.84 1.98
CA VAL A 44 -1.82 -12.03 2.88
C VAL A 44 -1.75 -12.55 4.30
N GLY A 45 -1.83 -13.87 4.49
CA GLY A 45 -1.73 -14.53 5.79
C GLY A 45 -0.38 -14.30 6.46
N ALA A 46 0.72 -14.48 5.73
CA ALA A 46 2.07 -14.22 6.21
C ALA A 46 2.29 -12.75 6.54
N GLY A 47 1.80 -11.84 5.68
CA GLY A 47 1.85 -10.40 5.92
C GLY A 47 1.09 -10.00 7.19
N LEU A 48 -0.12 -10.54 7.40
CA LEU A 48 -0.90 -10.33 8.61
C LEU A 48 -0.21 -10.90 9.85
N ALA A 49 0.33 -12.12 9.77
CA ALA A 49 1.06 -12.75 10.87
C ALA A 49 2.29 -11.93 11.27
N TYR A 50 3.06 -11.44 10.29
CA TYR A 50 4.19 -10.54 10.55
C TYR A 50 3.74 -9.23 11.20
N ALA A 51 2.69 -8.60 10.69
CA ALA A 51 2.15 -7.36 11.26
C ALA A 51 1.69 -7.55 12.71
N VAL A 52 1.03 -8.67 13.03
CA VAL A 52 0.63 -9.01 14.40
C VAL A 52 1.85 -9.25 15.29
N ALA A 53 2.84 -10.02 14.83
CA ALA A 53 4.06 -10.27 15.58
C ALA A 53 4.84 -8.98 15.88
N LEU A 54 4.92 -8.08 14.90
CA LEU A 54 5.53 -6.77 15.04
C LEU A 54 4.75 -5.90 16.03
N ALA A 55 3.42 -5.81 15.91
CA ALA A 55 2.59 -5.07 16.85
C ALA A 55 2.70 -5.64 18.28
N TRP A 56 2.77 -6.96 18.42
CA TRP A 56 2.95 -7.62 19.71
C TRP A 56 4.27 -7.22 20.36
N ARG A 57 5.38 -7.38 19.63
CA ARG A 57 6.73 -7.17 20.17
C ARG A 57 7.09 -5.70 20.33
N SER A 58 6.64 -4.84 19.42
CA SER A 58 7.02 -3.43 19.38
C SER A 58 6.05 -2.51 20.09
N VAL A 59 4.79 -2.92 20.28
CA VAL A 59 3.75 -2.06 20.87
C VAL A 59 3.14 -2.70 22.10
N LEU A 60 2.46 -3.85 21.97
CA LEU A 60 1.65 -4.41 23.06
C LEU A 60 2.51 -4.84 24.25
N LEU A 61 3.60 -5.57 24.01
CA LEU A 61 4.47 -6.05 25.08
C LEU A 61 5.11 -4.88 25.85
N PRO A 62 5.84 -3.95 25.21
CA PRO A 62 6.53 -2.89 25.94
C PRO A 62 5.60 -1.79 26.49
N ARG A 63 4.47 -1.50 25.83
CA ARG A 63 3.60 -0.36 26.23
C ARG A 63 2.38 -0.76 27.04
N LEU A 64 2.02 -2.04 27.07
CA LEU A 64 0.85 -2.52 27.80
C LEU A 64 1.26 -3.59 28.81
N PHE A 65 1.77 -4.73 28.37
CA PHE A 65 1.99 -5.86 29.27
C PHE A 65 3.11 -5.67 30.29
N LEU A 66 4.20 -4.99 29.93
CA LEU A 66 5.25 -4.65 30.90
C LEU A 66 4.76 -3.66 31.97
N PRO A 67 4.19 -2.48 31.63
CA PRO A 67 3.73 -1.54 32.64
C PRO A 67 2.54 -2.06 33.48
N LEU A 68 1.66 -2.91 32.94
CA LEU A 68 0.62 -3.57 33.76
C LEU A 68 1.19 -4.48 34.85
N ARG A 69 2.36 -5.09 34.61
CA ARG A 69 3.02 -5.96 35.59
C ARG A 69 3.72 -5.16 36.68
N GLU A 70 4.25 -4.00 36.33
CA GLU A 70 4.97 -3.11 37.23
C GLU A 70 4.00 -2.27 38.09
N GLU A 71 2.93 -1.76 37.49
CA GLU A 71 1.95 -0.88 38.15
C GLU A 71 0.50 -1.32 37.87
N PRO A 72 0.00 -2.38 38.54
CA PRO A 72 -1.34 -2.93 38.29
C PRO A 72 -2.49 -1.98 38.68
N GLY A 73 -2.20 -0.92 39.43
CA GLY A 73 -3.18 0.05 39.91
C GLY A 73 -3.54 1.17 38.92
N ASP A 74 -2.82 1.32 37.81
CA ASP A 74 -3.11 2.40 36.85
C ASP A 74 -4.29 2.06 35.95
N TRP A 75 -5.42 2.73 36.20
CA TRP A 75 -6.66 2.58 35.44
C TRP A 75 -6.50 2.94 33.95
N GLN A 76 -5.52 3.78 33.59
CA GLN A 76 -5.29 4.20 32.20
C GLN A 76 -4.79 3.06 31.32
N LEU A 77 -4.09 2.08 31.91
CA LEU A 77 -3.58 0.88 31.23
C LEU A 77 -4.67 -0.18 30.99
N TRP A 78 -5.71 -0.20 31.83
CA TRP A 78 -6.84 -1.11 31.69
C TRP A 78 -7.76 -0.77 30.52
N LEU A 79 -7.89 0.51 30.17
CA LEU A 79 -8.73 0.96 29.06
C LEU A 79 -8.26 0.41 27.69
N PRO A 80 -6.98 0.53 27.26
CA PRO A 80 -6.50 -0.08 26.03
C PRO A 80 -6.57 -1.61 26.05
N LEU A 81 -6.36 -2.25 27.21
CA LEU A 81 -6.52 -3.71 27.36
C LEU A 81 -7.97 -4.13 27.10
N LEU A 82 -8.93 -3.43 27.70
CA LEU A 82 -10.36 -3.68 27.52
C LEU A 82 -10.78 -3.46 26.06
N LEU A 83 -10.35 -2.35 25.44
CA LEU A 83 -10.64 -2.05 24.05
C LEU A 83 -10.02 -3.09 23.10
N GLY A 84 -8.79 -3.54 23.38
CA GLY A 84 -8.14 -4.61 22.63
C GLY A 84 -8.87 -5.95 22.76
N ALA A 85 -9.27 -6.32 23.98
CA ALA A 85 -10.04 -7.53 24.22
C ALA A 85 -11.42 -7.50 23.54
N LEU A 86 -12.12 -6.36 23.62
CA LEU A 86 -13.39 -6.14 22.91
C LEU A 86 -13.22 -6.27 21.39
N LEU A 87 -12.15 -5.70 20.82
CA LEU A 87 -11.85 -5.81 19.39
C LEU A 87 -11.58 -7.26 18.98
N LEU A 88 -10.80 -8.01 19.77
CA LEU A 88 -10.50 -9.42 19.50
C LEU A 88 -11.75 -10.30 19.58
N LEU A 89 -12.55 -10.13 20.63
CA LEU A 89 -13.79 -10.90 20.81
C LEU A 89 -14.79 -10.61 19.69
N ALA A 90 -15.01 -9.34 19.34
CA ALA A 90 -15.87 -8.96 18.22
C ALA A 90 -15.33 -9.45 16.87
N GLY A 91 -14.01 -9.47 16.70
CA GLY A 91 -13.34 -10.00 15.51
C GLY A 91 -13.54 -11.51 15.35
N ILE A 92 -13.30 -12.29 16.41
CA ILE A 92 -13.50 -13.74 16.43
C ILE A 92 -14.96 -14.08 16.17
N GLU A 93 -15.90 -13.38 16.82
CA GLU A 93 -17.33 -13.58 16.59
C GLU A 93 -17.67 -13.40 15.11
N ARG A 94 -17.20 -12.33 14.48
CA ARG A 94 -17.47 -12.03 13.06
C ARG A 94 -16.90 -13.08 12.10
N VAL A 95 -15.72 -13.63 12.42
CA VAL A 95 -15.10 -14.68 11.59
C VAL A 95 -15.86 -16.01 11.72
N VAL A 96 -16.25 -16.37 12.94
CA VAL A 96 -16.93 -17.64 13.23
C VAL A 96 -18.41 -17.61 12.84
N ARG A 97 -19.08 -16.48 12.98
CA ARG A 97 -20.51 -16.31 12.72
C ARG A 97 -20.73 -15.20 11.70
N GLN A 98 -20.85 -15.59 10.43
CA GLN A 98 -21.12 -14.68 9.31
C GLN A 98 -22.59 -14.20 9.23
N GLY A 99 -23.39 -14.36 10.28
CA GLY A 99 -24.83 -14.05 10.33
C GLY A 99 -25.17 -12.80 11.15
N SER A 100 -26.43 -12.31 11.04
CA SER A 100 -26.91 -11.19 11.88
C SER A 100 -26.88 -11.57 13.37
N PRO A 101 -26.22 -10.78 14.24
CA PRO A 101 -26.13 -11.10 15.66
C PRO A 101 -27.49 -10.94 16.34
N ALA A 102 -27.99 -12.03 16.94
CA ALA A 102 -29.20 -12.03 17.75
C ALA A 102 -28.85 -12.15 19.24
N GLY A 103 -29.54 -11.39 20.09
CA GLY A 103 -29.39 -11.42 21.55
C GLY A 103 -28.17 -10.64 22.08
N PRO A 104 -27.48 -11.10 23.15
CA PRO A 104 -26.39 -10.35 23.82
C PRO A 104 -25.19 -10.07 22.90
N TRP A 105 -25.04 -10.85 21.84
CA TRP A 105 -24.04 -10.70 20.79
C TRP A 105 -24.19 -9.40 19.97
N ARG A 106 -25.40 -8.83 19.89
CA ARG A 106 -25.62 -7.53 19.26
C ARG A 106 -24.91 -6.41 20.00
N VAL A 107 -24.88 -6.49 21.34
CA VAL A 107 -24.20 -5.52 22.21
C VAL A 107 -22.68 -5.62 22.01
N LEU A 108 -22.14 -6.83 21.93
CA LEU A 108 -20.71 -7.06 21.65
C LEU A 108 -20.31 -6.51 20.27
N HIS A 109 -21.16 -6.70 19.25
CA HIS A 109 -20.93 -6.15 17.92
C HIS A 109 -20.87 -4.60 17.93
N THR A 110 -21.81 -3.95 18.62
CA THR A 110 -21.83 -2.48 18.74
C THR A 110 -20.66 -1.95 19.56
N LEU A 111 -20.27 -2.67 20.62
CA LEU A 111 -19.13 -2.28 21.46
C LEU A 111 -17.80 -2.51 20.76
N GLY A 112 -17.68 -3.56 19.95
CA GLY A 112 -16.50 -3.84 19.12
C GLY A 112 -16.31 -2.83 17.98
N ALA A 113 -17.38 -2.15 17.56
CA ALA A 113 -17.30 -1.07 16.58
C ALA A 113 -16.51 0.15 17.11
N LEU A 114 -16.49 0.37 18.43
CA LEU A 114 -15.75 1.50 19.04
C LEU A 114 -14.22 1.39 18.82
N PRO A 115 -13.52 0.33 19.27
CA PRO A 115 -12.09 0.20 19.02
C PRO A 115 -11.76 0.09 17.52
N LEU A 116 -12.66 -0.49 16.71
CA LEU A 116 -12.49 -0.51 15.26
C LEU A 116 -12.56 0.90 14.63
N ALA A 117 -13.52 1.71 15.08
CA ALA A 117 -13.67 3.11 14.66
C ALA A 117 -12.46 3.96 15.11
N LEU A 118 -11.91 3.69 16.29
CA LEU A 118 -10.71 4.36 16.77
C LEU A 118 -9.49 4.02 15.91
N ILE A 119 -9.22 2.74 15.66
CA ILE A 119 -8.08 2.31 14.84
C ILE A 119 -8.21 2.86 13.41
N THR A 120 -9.40 2.75 12.81
CA THR A 120 -9.64 3.28 11.45
C THR A 120 -9.57 4.80 11.42
N GLY A 121 -10.11 5.50 12.42
CA GLY A 121 -10.01 6.96 12.55
C GLY A 121 -8.56 7.44 12.67
N VAL A 122 -7.75 6.76 13.49
CA VAL A 122 -6.30 7.04 13.59
C VAL A 122 -5.61 6.74 12.27
N ALA A 123 -5.86 5.60 11.63
CA ALA A 123 -5.25 5.25 10.35
C ALA A 123 -5.59 6.27 9.25
N MET A 124 -6.86 6.69 9.17
CA MET A 124 -7.29 7.74 8.24
C MET A 124 -6.63 9.08 8.57
N SER A 125 -6.54 9.45 9.84
CA SER A 125 -5.90 10.70 10.26
C SER A 125 -4.41 10.72 9.92
N VAL A 126 -3.69 9.64 10.23
CA VAL A 126 -2.27 9.47 9.87
C VAL A 126 -2.09 9.51 8.35
N GLY A 127 -2.99 8.88 7.60
CA GLY A 127 -2.98 8.93 6.13
C GLY A 127 -3.19 10.34 5.57
N VAL A 128 -4.19 11.07 6.09
CA VAL A 128 -4.50 12.44 5.65
C VAL A 128 -3.40 13.41 6.03
N ILE A 129 -2.92 13.37 7.28
CA ILE A 129 -1.83 14.21 7.76
C ILE A 129 -0.54 13.88 7.01
N GLY A 130 -0.25 12.59 6.80
CA GLY A 130 0.90 12.12 6.03
C GLY A 130 0.85 12.57 4.57
N ALA A 131 -0.32 12.52 3.92
CA ALA A 131 -0.50 13.05 2.57
C ALA A 131 -0.34 14.58 2.55
N TRP A 132 -0.91 15.29 3.52
CA TRP A 132 -0.77 16.74 3.64
C TRP A 132 0.71 17.15 3.79
N GLN A 133 1.40 16.61 4.78
CA GLN A 133 2.79 16.96 5.09
C GLN A 133 3.78 16.41 4.04
N GLY A 134 3.53 15.21 3.52
CA GLY A 134 4.42 14.55 2.56
C GLY A 134 4.24 15.04 1.12
N THR A 135 3.07 15.55 0.76
CA THR A 135 2.77 15.92 -0.64
C THR A 135 2.24 17.34 -0.79
N LEU A 136 1.08 17.65 -0.22
CA LEU A 136 0.37 18.90 -0.49
C LEU A 136 1.14 20.12 0.00
N TRP A 137 1.70 20.05 1.21
CA TRP A 137 2.45 21.16 1.81
C TRP A 137 3.76 21.47 1.06
N PRO A 138 4.64 20.48 0.77
CA PRO A 138 5.81 20.72 -0.06
C PRO A 138 5.48 21.22 -1.47
N GLN A 139 4.39 20.75 -2.07
CA GLN A 139 3.96 21.21 -3.40
C GLN A 139 3.47 22.66 -3.34
N PHE A 140 2.64 23.01 -2.35
CA PHE A 140 2.14 24.36 -2.14
C PHE A 140 3.27 25.35 -1.84
N SER A 141 4.19 25.00 -0.94
CA SER A 141 5.31 25.88 -0.58
C SER A 141 6.23 26.14 -1.77
N ARG A 142 6.52 25.13 -2.58
CA ARG A 142 7.27 25.30 -3.83
C ARG A 142 6.52 26.19 -4.81
N ALA A 143 5.21 25.98 -4.99
CA ALA A 143 4.39 26.79 -5.87
C ALA A 143 4.39 28.27 -5.48
N VAL A 144 4.28 28.56 -4.17
CA VAL A 144 4.34 29.93 -3.62
C VAL A 144 5.69 30.59 -3.89
N VAL A 145 6.80 29.88 -3.67
CA VAL A 145 8.16 30.42 -3.91
C VAL A 145 8.47 30.60 -5.40
N THR A 146 7.93 29.73 -6.26
CA THR A 146 8.03 29.90 -7.73
C THR A 146 7.05 30.94 -8.29
N GLY A 147 6.30 31.63 -7.43
CA GLY A 147 5.26 32.59 -7.79
C GLY A 147 5.79 33.81 -8.54
N PHE A 148 5.81 33.72 -9.88
CA PHE A 148 5.90 34.81 -10.87
C PHE A 148 6.58 36.14 -10.44
N PRO A 149 7.88 36.15 -10.13
CA PRO A 149 8.65 37.37 -10.33
C PRO A 149 8.65 37.68 -11.84
N TRP A 150 8.15 38.84 -12.26
CA TRP A 150 8.19 39.31 -13.65
C TRP A 150 9.62 39.38 -14.24
N THR A 151 10.63 39.25 -13.38
CA THR A 151 12.07 39.21 -13.68
C THR A 151 12.62 37.79 -13.90
N SER A 152 11.77 36.76 -13.88
CA SER A 152 12.21 35.36 -13.99
C SER A 152 12.67 35.00 -15.40
N PRO A 153 13.57 34.01 -15.55
CA PRO A 153 13.95 33.46 -16.84
C PRO A 153 12.73 33.01 -17.67
N PRO A 154 12.76 33.14 -19.01
CA PRO A 154 11.65 32.76 -19.88
C PRO A 154 11.15 31.32 -19.67
N ALA A 155 12.08 30.38 -19.39
CA ALA A 155 11.75 28.99 -19.10
C ALA A 155 10.90 28.82 -17.82
N ALA A 156 11.16 29.62 -16.78
CA ALA A 156 10.40 29.59 -15.54
C ALA A 156 8.98 30.16 -15.73
N LEU A 157 8.84 31.22 -16.56
CA LEU A 157 7.55 31.78 -16.93
C LEU A 157 6.69 30.76 -17.70
N ILE A 158 7.26 30.06 -18.67
CA ILE A 158 6.57 29.00 -19.42
C ILE A 158 6.10 27.90 -18.48
N ASN A 159 6.95 27.45 -17.56
CA ASN A 159 6.60 26.42 -16.59
C ASN A 159 5.45 26.87 -15.66
N GLY A 160 5.48 28.11 -15.20
CA GLY A 160 4.41 28.71 -14.39
C GLY A 160 3.07 28.79 -15.14
N VAL A 161 3.10 29.23 -16.41
CA VAL A 161 1.89 29.27 -17.26
C VAL A 161 1.36 27.85 -17.49
N LEU A 162 2.21 26.89 -17.80
CA LEU A 162 1.81 25.49 -17.99
C LEU A 162 1.21 24.90 -16.71
N MET A 163 1.83 25.14 -15.55
CA MET A 163 1.31 24.70 -14.25
C MET A 163 -0.07 25.30 -13.98
N LEU A 164 -0.23 26.62 -14.14
CA LEU A 164 -1.52 27.29 -13.97
C LEU A 164 -2.58 26.76 -14.93
N LEU A 165 -2.23 26.57 -16.21
CA LEU A 165 -3.14 26.10 -17.24
C LEU A 165 -3.58 24.65 -16.99
N ILE A 166 -2.66 23.77 -16.59
CA ILE A 166 -2.97 22.38 -16.25
C ILE A 166 -3.77 22.31 -14.94
N THR A 167 -3.35 22.98 -13.87
CA THR A 167 -4.04 22.94 -12.56
C THR A 167 -5.44 23.52 -12.65
N SER A 168 -5.61 24.69 -13.28
CA SER A 168 -6.93 25.27 -13.51
C SER A 168 -7.77 24.41 -14.46
N GLY A 169 -7.17 23.83 -15.51
CA GLY A 169 -7.81 22.87 -16.40
C GLY A 169 -8.39 21.67 -15.65
N VAL A 170 -7.60 21.06 -14.77
CA VAL A 170 -8.01 19.91 -13.95
C VAL A 170 -9.13 20.30 -12.98
N LEU A 171 -9.03 21.46 -12.32
CA LEU A 171 -10.08 21.93 -11.41
C LEU A 171 -11.40 22.18 -12.15
N VAL A 172 -11.34 22.78 -13.34
CA VAL A 172 -12.51 22.99 -14.20
C VAL A 172 -13.08 21.64 -14.62
N HIS A 173 -12.26 20.67 -15.03
CA HIS A 173 -12.71 19.33 -15.38
C HIS A 173 -13.44 18.62 -14.22
N LEU A 174 -12.84 18.62 -13.02
CA LEU A 174 -13.40 17.96 -11.84
C LEU A 174 -14.69 18.62 -11.33
N ARG A 175 -14.81 19.95 -11.48
CA ARG A 175 -16.01 20.70 -11.05
C ARG A 175 -17.11 20.75 -12.10
N SER A 176 -16.78 20.52 -13.37
CA SER A 176 -17.73 20.53 -14.49
C SER A 176 -18.65 19.31 -14.46
N ARG A 177 -19.65 19.34 -13.57
CA ARG A 177 -20.78 18.42 -13.62
C ARG A 177 -21.57 18.65 -14.92
N PRO A 178 -22.15 17.61 -15.54
CA PRO A 178 -22.83 17.73 -16.83
C PRO A 178 -23.94 18.80 -16.86
N GLY A 179 -24.60 19.08 -15.74
CA GLY A 179 -25.62 20.15 -15.62
C GLY A 179 -25.07 21.58 -15.49
N PHE A 180 -23.83 21.77 -15.04
CA PHE A 180 -23.24 23.11 -14.80
C PHE A 180 -22.87 23.82 -16.10
N LEU A 181 -22.42 23.07 -17.11
CA LEU A 181 -22.04 23.60 -18.42
C LEU A 181 -23.26 24.00 -19.28
N ALA A 182 -24.44 23.43 -19.00
CA ALA A 182 -25.68 23.71 -19.73
C ALA A 182 -26.29 25.08 -19.40
N GLN A 183 -26.03 25.60 -18.19
CA GLN A 183 -26.56 26.89 -17.71
C GLN A 183 -25.67 28.10 -18.07
N GLN A 184 -24.50 27.85 -18.69
CA GLN A 184 -23.53 28.89 -19.02
C GLN A 184 -23.75 29.47 -20.43
N PRO A 185 -23.36 30.73 -20.68
CA PRO A 185 -23.42 31.37 -22.01
C PRO A 185 -22.70 30.55 -23.09
N PRO A 186 -23.12 30.60 -24.36
CA PRO A 186 -22.57 29.75 -25.43
C PRO A 186 -21.07 29.97 -25.66
N LEU A 187 -20.59 31.20 -25.50
CA LEU A 187 -19.18 31.58 -25.65
C LEU A 187 -18.31 31.03 -24.50
N LEU A 188 -18.75 31.21 -23.24
CA LEU A 188 -18.08 30.64 -22.07
C LEU A 188 -18.09 29.11 -22.08
N ARG A 189 -19.17 28.50 -22.59
CA ARG A 189 -19.33 27.05 -22.68
C ARG A 189 -18.27 26.41 -23.59
N GLY A 190 -17.95 27.04 -24.72
CA GLY A 190 -16.89 26.57 -25.62
C GLY A 190 -15.51 26.62 -24.96
N LEU A 191 -15.17 27.77 -24.34
CA LEU A 191 -13.90 27.95 -23.66
C LEU A 191 -13.73 27.00 -22.47
N LEU A 192 -14.74 26.88 -21.61
CA LEU A 192 -14.72 25.98 -20.45
C LEU A 192 -14.60 24.51 -20.86
N ARG A 193 -15.24 24.09 -21.96
CA ARG A 193 -15.09 22.74 -22.50
C ARG A 193 -13.68 22.46 -23.00
N GLY A 194 -13.08 23.41 -23.73
CA GLY A 194 -11.68 23.32 -24.16
C GLY A 194 -10.72 23.25 -22.96
N TRP A 195 -10.94 24.11 -21.96
CA TRP A 195 -10.14 24.16 -20.75
C TRP A 195 -10.26 22.86 -19.92
N ALA A 196 -11.48 22.32 -19.78
CA ALA A 196 -11.74 21.03 -19.14
C ALA A 196 -11.12 19.86 -19.90
N TRP A 197 -11.06 19.92 -21.23
CA TRP A 197 -10.42 18.88 -22.04
C TRP A 197 -8.92 18.80 -21.79
N ILE A 198 -8.26 19.95 -21.67
CA ILE A 198 -6.83 20.02 -21.30
C ILE A 198 -6.62 19.42 -19.91
N GLY A 199 -7.48 19.78 -18.95
CA GLY A 199 -7.48 19.19 -17.60
C GLY A 199 -7.65 17.67 -17.61
N ALA A 200 -8.59 17.15 -18.39
CA ALA A 200 -8.83 15.72 -18.53
C ALA A 200 -7.58 14.99 -19.05
N ARG A 201 -6.93 15.53 -20.10
CA ARG A 201 -5.70 14.94 -20.65
C ARG A 201 -4.54 15.01 -19.66
N GLY A 202 -4.39 16.12 -18.94
CA GLY A 202 -3.42 16.24 -17.85
C GLY A 202 -3.61 15.17 -16.77
N LEU A 203 -4.86 14.92 -16.37
CA LEU A 203 -5.20 13.89 -15.38
C LEU A 203 -4.88 12.47 -15.88
N TRP A 204 -5.21 12.15 -17.14
CA TRP A 204 -4.86 10.89 -17.77
C TRP A 204 -3.34 10.68 -17.85
N LEU A 205 -2.59 11.72 -18.20
CA LEU A 205 -1.13 11.67 -18.26
C LEU A 205 -0.54 11.45 -16.86
N ALA A 206 -1.01 12.17 -15.85
CA ALA A 206 -0.58 11.98 -14.46
C ALA A 206 -0.87 10.56 -13.97
N ALA A 207 -2.06 10.03 -14.24
CA ALA A 207 -2.43 8.65 -13.93
C ALA A 207 -1.52 7.65 -14.67
N GLY A 208 -1.20 7.90 -15.94
CA GLY A 208 -0.28 7.09 -16.73
C GLY A 208 1.14 7.09 -16.15
N VAL A 209 1.66 8.23 -15.70
CA VAL A 209 2.97 8.33 -15.04
C VAL A 209 2.98 7.59 -13.71
N LEU A 210 1.93 7.73 -12.89
CA LEU A 210 1.80 6.99 -11.64
C LEU A 210 1.75 5.48 -11.90
N PHE A 211 0.97 5.06 -12.88
CA PHE A 211 0.90 3.66 -13.30
C PHE A 211 2.25 3.14 -13.79
N ALA A 212 2.96 3.89 -14.63
CA ALA A 212 4.28 3.53 -15.12
C ALA A 212 5.30 3.41 -13.97
N ARG A 213 5.27 4.32 -12.99
CA ARG A 213 6.14 4.24 -11.80
C ARG A 213 5.83 3.01 -10.96
N LEU A 214 4.56 2.67 -10.79
CA LEU A 214 4.15 1.46 -10.07
C LEU A 214 4.58 0.19 -10.82
N LEU A 215 4.41 0.17 -12.14
CA LEU A 215 4.87 -0.93 -12.98
C LEU A 215 6.39 -1.09 -12.90
N LEU A 216 7.12 0.02 -13.01
CA LEU A 216 8.57 0.03 -12.87
C LEU A 216 9.01 -0.50 -11.51
N SER A 217 8.39 -0.05 -10.42
CA SER A 217 8.68 -0.56 -9.08
C SER A 217 8.48 -2.08 -8.97
N ARG A 218 7.42 -2.61 -9.58
CA ARG A 218 7.17 -4.07 -9.60
C ARG A 218 8.19 -4.81 -10.46
N LEU A 219 8.50 -4.29 -11.65
CA LEU A 219 9.51 -4.89 -12.53
C LEU A 219 10.90 -4.87 -11.90
N THR A 220 11.29 -3.78 -11.25
CA THR A 220 12.56 -3.69 -10.50
C THR A 220 12.62 -4.73 -9.38
N LEU A 221 11.53 -4.91 -8.62
CA LEU A 221 11.46 -5.96 -7.60
C LEU A 221 11.57 -7.36 -8.22
N THR A 222 10.92 -7.61 -9.36
CA THR A 222 11.02 -8.90 -10.06
C THR A 222 12.42 -9.17 -10.57
N ILE A 223 13.09 -8.16 -11.13
CA ILE A 223 14.48 -8.27 -11.59
C ILE A 223 15.39 -8.58 -10.39
N ALA A 224 15.25 -7.86 -9.27
CA ALA A 224 16.02 -8.09 -8.07
C ALA A 224 15.82 -9.52 -7.51
N GLU A 225 14.59 -10.03 -7.53
CA GLU A 225 14.29 -11.40 -7.11
C GLU A 225 14.92 -12.43 -8.07
N LEU A 226 14.86 -12.20 -9.39
CA LEU A 226 15.50 -13.07 -10.39
C LEU A 226 17.03 -13.09 -10.23
N GLU A 227 17.64 -11.92 -10.01
CA GLU A 227 19.08 -11.81 -9.74
C GLU A 227 19.46 -12.56 -8.46
N PHE A 228 18.68 -12.41 -7.40
CA PHE A 228 18.88 -13.14 -6.15
C PHE A 228 18.77 -14.65 -6.36
N LEU A 229 17.75 -15.12 -7.10
CA LEU A 229 17.55 -16.53 -7.40
C LEU A 229 18.69 -17.10 -8.24
N ILE A 230 19.15 -16.38 -9.28
CA ILE A 230 20.27 -16.79 -10.14
C ILE A 230 21.57 -16.86 -9.32
N ALA A 231 21.88 -15.83 -8.53
CA ALA A 231 23.07 -15.79 -7.69
C ALA A 231 23.07 -16.94 -6.66
N ARG A 232 21.92 -17.22 -6.04
CA ARG A 232 21.73 -18.37 -5.15
C ARG A 232 21.91 -19.70 -5.87
N LEU A 233 21.36 -19.85 -7.08
CA LEU A 233 21.42 -21.09 -7.83
C LEU A 233 22.86 -21.43 -8.27
N GLN A 234 23.64 -20.43 -8.68
CA GLN A 234 25.08 -20.60 -8.99
C GLN A 234 25.91 -21.09 -7.79
N GLN A 235 25.50 -20.79 -6.56
CA GLN A 235 26.18 -21.23 -5.34
C GLN A 235 25.82 -22.66 -4.93
N THR A 236 24.72 -23.23 -5.45
CA THR A 236 24.34 -24.64 -5.22
C THR A 236 25.00 -25.58 -6.24
N GLU A 237 25.22 -26.85 -5.85
CA GLU A 237 25.84 -27.87 -6.72
C GLU A 237 25.07 -28.08 -8.05
N LEU A 238 23.74 -27.88 -8.03
CA LEU A 238 22.91 -27.91 -9.24
C LEU A 238 23.27 -26.78 -10.22
N GLY A 239 23.62 -25.58 -9.74
CA GLY A 239 24.02 -24.48 -10.61
C GLY A 239 25.40 -24.71 -11.23
N GLN A 240 26.31 -25.36 -10.51
CA GLN A 240 27.60 -25.78 -11.06
C GLN A 240 27.42 -26.85 -12.15
N TRP A 241 26.52 -27.82 -11.93
CA TRP A 241 26.19 -28.84 -12.94
C TRP A 241 25.54 -28.24 -14.20
N ILE A 242 24.59 -27.32 -14.03
CA ILE A 242 23.95 -26.60 -15.16
C ILE A 242 24.97 -25.70 -15.87
N GLY A 243 25.85 -25.01 -15.15
CA GLY A 243 26.91 -24.19 -15.73
C GLY A 243 27.90 -25.02 -16.57
N ALA A 244 28.27 -26.21 -16.09
CA ALA A 244 29.12 -27.14 -16.84
C ALA A 244 28.44 -27.66 -18.11
N LEU A 245 27.14 -27.98 -18.06
CA LEU A 245 26.35 -28.38 -19.23
C LEU A 245 26.22 -27.24 -20.25
N TRP A 246 26.01 -26.00 -19.79
CA TRP A 246 25.91 -24.85 -20.68
C TRP A 246 27.22 -24.57 -21.42
N GLN A 247 28.36 -24.69 -20.74
CA GLN A 247 29.68 -24.58 -21.38
C GLN A 247 29.96 -25.71 -22.39
N GLN A 248 29.37 -26.90 -22.22
CA GLN A 248 29.44 -27.97 -23.22
C GLN A 248 28.56 -27.74 -24.46
N ILE A 249 27.46 -26.99 -24.32
CA ILE A 249 26.52 -26.74 -25.43
C ILE A 249 26.90 -25.48 -26.22
N VAL A 250 27.49 -24.47 -25.57
CA VAL A 250 27.87 -23.19 -26.17
C VAL A 250 29.36 -23.10 -26.49
N GLY A 251 30.15 -24.09 -26.06
CA GLY A 251 31.55 -24.29 -26.45
C GLY A 251 31.70 -24.89 -27.84
#